data_AF-A0A6N2RJ27-F1
#
_entry.id   AF-A0A6N2RJ27-F1
#
_cell.length_a   1.000
_cell.length_b   1.000
_cell.length_c   1.000
_cell.angle_alpha   90.00
_cell.angle_beta   90.00
_cell.angle_gamma   90.00
#
_symmetry.space_group_name_H-M   'P 1'
#
loop_
_entity.id
_entity.type
_entity.pdbx_description
1 polymer ?
#
loop_
_entity_poly.entity_id
_entity_poly.type
_entity_poly.pdbx_seq_one_letter_code
_entity_poly.pdbx_strand_id
1 'polypeptide(L)'
;MSEVMISVANVPTERARRYGHQLASHMGRKIDAQWDEDSARGMLIFTREGMPGGECAITCTDQHLRLELKTSPEAVEHLEFVVGIHLARFGYRDGLEVAWMRKNPIDGVETPGTTQGPLTAEDIERHRRSK
;
A
#
# COMPACT_ATOMS: atom_id res chain seq x y z
N MET A 1 -8.42 24.60 -0.45
CA MET A 1 -8.29 23.23 0.10
C MET A 1 -7.67 22.41 -1.00
N SER A 2 -6.51 21.81 -0.77
CA SER A 2 -5.93 20.86 -1.72
C SER A 2 -6.92 19.71 -1.92
N GLU A 3 -7.14 19.32 -3.17
CA GLU A 3 -7.99 18.19 -3.50
C GLU A 3 -7.39 16.91 -2.91
N VAL A 4 -8.24 16.06 -2.32
CA VAL A 4 -7.82 14.80 -1.70
C VAL A 4 -8.47 13.65 -2.46
N MET A 5 -7.68 12.62 -2.72
CA MET A 5 -8.10 11.33 -3.24
C MET A 5 -7.92 10.29 -2.13
N ILE A 6 -8.95 9.46 -1.91
CA ILE A 6 -8.85 8.28 -1.07
C ILE A 6 -8.69 7.08 -2.00
N SER A 7 -7.75 6.18 -1.73
CA SER A 7 -7.60 4.94 -2.49
C SER A 7 -7.49 3.76 -1.55
N VAL A 8 -8.27 2.72 -1.78
CA VAL A 8 -8.40 1.58 -0.87
C VAL A 8 -8.05 0.28 -1.59
N ALA A 9 -7.23 -0.55 -0.96
CA ALA A 9 -7.01 -1.94 -1.37
C ALA A 9 -7.38 -2.89 -0.24
N ASN A 10 -8.22 -3.90 -0.52
CA ASN A 10 -8.48 -5.01 0.40
C ASN A 10 -7.75 -6.24 -0.15
N VAL A 11 -6.57 -6.53 0.38
CA VAL A 11 -5.71 -7.61 -0.11
C VAL A 11 -6.10 -8.91 0.58
N PRO A 12 -6.68 -9.91 -0.12
CA PRO A 12 -7.08 -11.17 0.50
C PRO A 12 -5.88 -11.93 1.04
N THR A 13 -5.85 -12.21 2.34
CA THR A 13 -4.78 -12.96 2.98
C THR A 13 -5.15 -13.36 4.41
N GLU A 14 -4.79 -14.58 4.80
CA GLU A 14 -4.85 -15.05 6.19
C GLU A 14 -3.66 -14.55 7.04
N ARG A 15 -2.69 -13.88 6.40
CA ARG A 15 -1.44 -13.43 7.02
C ARG A 15 -1.36 -11.91 7.13
N ALA A 16 -2.50 -11.25 7.32
CA ALA A 16 -2.61 -9.79 7.33
C ALA A 16 -1.61 -9.14 8.29
N ARG A 17 -1.53 -9.61 9.56
CA ARG A 17 -0.61 -9.07 10.56
C ARG A 17 0.86 -9.14 10.13
N ARG A 18 1.27 -10.28 9.56
CA ARG A 18 2.64 -10.49 9.06
C ARG A 18 2.98 -9.49 7.96
N TYR A 19 2.10 -9.36 6.98
CA TYR A 19 2.33 -8.49 5.83
C TYR A 19 2.25 -7.00 6.18
N GLY A 20 1.32 -6.61 7.07
CA GLY A 20 1.21 -5.25 7.59
C GLY A 20 2.46 -4.82 8.35
N HIS A 21 2.94 -5.64 9.29
CA HIS A 21 4.17 -5.37 10.03
C HIS A 21 5.39 -5.27 9.09
N GLN A 22 5.51 -6.21 8.13
CA GLN A 22 6.62 -6.20 7.17
C GLN A 22 6.62 -4.93 6.31
N LEU A 23 5.45 -4.47 5.89
CA LEU A 23 5.29 -3.24 5.13
C LEU A 23 5.69 -2.02 5.96
N ALA A 24 5.16 -1.86 7.18
CA ALA A 24 5.50 -0.76 8.07
C ALA A 24 7.01 -0.73 8.41
N SER A 25 7.58 -1.88 8.79
CA SER A 25 9.01 -2.01 9.12
C SER A 25 9.92 -1.68 7.94
N HIS A 26 9.56 -2.11 6.73
CA HIS A 26 10.36 -1.82 5.53
C HIS A 26 10.29 -0.35 5.14
N MET A 27 9.08 0.22 5.10
CA MET A 27 8.86 1.62 4.70
C MET A 27 9.45 2.59 5.73
N GLY A 28 9.41 2.24 7.02
CA GLY A 28 10.00 2.99 8.13
C GLY A 28 11.51 3.26 8.00
N ARG A 29 12.20 2.58 7.08
CA ARG A 29 13.61 2.88 6.75
C ARG A 29 13.77 4.18 5.96
N LYS A 30 12.70 4.69 5.35
CA LYS A 30 12.75 5.82 4.40
C LYS A 30 11.70 6.89 4.66
N ILE A 31 10.60 6.55 5.31
CA ILE A 31 9.50 7.45 5.67
C ILE A 31 9.13 7.23 7.14
N ASP A 32 8.31 8.11 7.70
CA ASP A 32 7.73 7.84 9.02
C ASP A 32 6.70 6.70 8.90
N ALA A 33 6.83 5.70 9.77
CA ALA A 33 5.97 4.54 9.78
C ALA A 33 5.81 4.02 11.21
N GLN A 34 4.58 3.66 11.56
CA GLN A 34 4.21 3.13 12.86
C GLN A 34 3.50 1.78 12.69
N TRP A 35 3.72 0.90 13.64
CA TRP A 35 3.01 -0.37 13.78
C TRP A 35 2.68 -0.59 15.25
N ASP A 36 1.41 -0.85 15.51
CA ASP A 36 0.90 -1.27 16.81
C ASP A 36 0.64 -2.77 16.75
N GLU A 37 1.45 -3.52 17.50
CA GLU A 37 1.32 -4.97 17.58
C GLU A 37 -0.02 -5.36 18.19
N ASP A 38 -0.45 -4.74 19.29
CA ASP A 38 -1.63 -5.13 20.04
C ASP A 38 -2.90 -4.97 19.20
N SER A 39 -3.01 -3.84 18.49
CA SER A 39 -4.18 -3.55 17.66
C SER A 39 -4.07 -4.03 16.21
N ALA A 40 -2.91 -4.59 15.82
CA ALA A 40 -2.59 -5.04 14.46
C ALA A 40 -2.87 -3.97 13.38
N ARG A 41 -2.51 -2.73 13.70
CA ARG A 41 -2.68 -1.56 12.83
C ARG A 41 -1.35 -0.87 12.58
N GLY A 42 -1.27 -0.18 11.46
CA GLY A 42 -0.11 0.63 11.12
C GLY A 42 -0.49 1.91 10.41
N MET A 43 0.47 2.82 10.35
CA MET A 43 0.35 4.08 9.62
C MET A 43 1.66 4.36 8.90
N LEU A 44 1.58 4.75 7.63
CA LEU A 44 2.71 5.22 6.84
C LEU A 44 2.49 6.71 6.53
N ILE A 45 3.45 7.57 6.83
CA ILE A 45 3.38 9.00 6.50
C ILE A 45 4.51 9.34 5.52
N PHE A 46 4.14 9.67 4.29
CA PHE A 46 5.07 9.97 3.22
C PHE A 46 5.60 11.41 3.35
N THR A 47 6.70 11.57 4.10
CA THR A 47 7.34 12.87 4.40
C THR A 47 8.69 13.07 3.70
N ARG A 48 9.14 12.11 2.88
CA ARG A 48 10.46 12.16 2.24
C ARG A 48 10.53 13.28 1.21
N GLU A 49 11.54 14.14 1.33
CA GLU A 49 11.84 15.17 0.33
C GLU A 49 11.96 14.56 -1.08
N GLY A 50 11.35 15.22 -2.07
CA GLY A 50 11.28 14.75 -3.44
C GLY A 50 10.30 13.59 -3.70
N MET A 51 9.48 13.19 -2.72
CA MET A 51 8.32 12.32 -2.94
C MET A 51 7.00 13.09 -2.72
N PRO A 52 5.92 12.70 -3.43
CA PRO A 52 4.59 13.19 -3.11
C PRO A 52 4.19 12.85 -1.67
N GLY A 53 3.50 13.78 -1.01
CA GLY A 53 3.01 13.59 0.35
C GLY A 53 1.74 12.75 0.40
N GLY A 54 1.51 12.07 1.51
CA GLY A 54 0.31 11.26 1.73
C GLY A 54 0.41 10.44 3.01
N GLU A 55 -0.68 9.78 3.36
CA GLU A 55 -0.74 8.84 4.47
C GLU A 55 -1.41 7.54 4.03
N CYS A 56 -0.94 6.40 4.55
CA CYS A 56 -1.54 5.10 4.28
C CYS A 56 -1.80 4.37 5.60
N ALA A 57 -3.07 4.20 5.94
CA ALA A 57 -3.51 3.43 7.09
C ALA A 57 -3.55 1.94 6.74
N ILE A 58 -3.04 1.11 7.66
CA ILE A 58 -2.99 -0.34 7.53
C ILE A 58 -3.88 -0.93 8.61
N THR A 59 -4.86 -1.75 8.22
CA THR A 59 -5.74 -2.46 9.15
C THR A 59 -5.80 -3.93 8.80
N CYS A 60 -5.57 -4.79 9.79
CA CYS A 60 -5.72 -6.24 9.62
C CYS A 60 -7.14 -6.67 9.97
N THR A 61 -7.69 -7.55 9.14
CA THR A 61 -8.85 -8.38 9.47
C THR A 61 -8.45 -9.85 9.30
N ASP A 62 -9.33 -10.78 9.67
CA ASP A 62 -9.06 -12.22 9.54
C ASP A 62 -8.92 -12.68 8.08
N GLN A 63 -9.47 -11.93 7.13
CA GLN A 63 -9.53 -12.31 5.71
C GLN A 63 -8.73 -11.38 4.79
N HIS A 64 -8.42 -10.15 5.25
CA HIS A 64 -7.82 -9.13 4.42
C HIS A 64 -6.81 -8.28 5.19
N LEU A 65 -5.73 -7.89 4.50
CA LEU A 65 -4.96 -6.70 4.83
C LEU A 65 -5.58 -5.50 4.09
N ARG A 66 -6.21 -4.60 4.83
CA ARG A 66 -6.77 -3.38 4.27
C ARG A 66 -5.74 -2.26 4.29
N LEU A 67 -5.59 -1.59 3.15
CA LEU A 67 -4.80 -0.39 2.97
C LEU A 67 -5.74 0.76 2.59
N GLU A 68 -5.62 1.90 3.25
CA GLU A 68 -6.34 3.12 2.92
C GLU A 68 -5.34 4.27 2.76
N LEU A 69 -5.11 4.65 1.51
CA LEU A 69 -4.23 5.74 1.11
C LEU A 69 -5.03 7.04 0.98
N LYS A 70 -4.52 8.13 1.57
CA LYS A 70 -5.04 9.49 1.40
C LYS A 70 -3.92 10.39 0.91
N THR A 71 -4.14 11.04 -0.22
CA THR A 71 -3.14 11.88 -0.87
C THR A 71 -3.82 12.80 -1.89
N SER A 72 -3.07 13.54 -2.70
CA SER A 72 -3.63 14.36 -3.78
C SER A 72 -3.91 13.50 -5.03
N PRO A 73 -4.82 13.93 -5.93
CA PRO A 73 -5.07 13.22 -7.20
C PRO A 73 -3.82 13.03 -8.06
N GLU A 74 -2.87 13.96 -8.03
CA GLU A 74 -1.62 13.88 -8.79
C GLU A 74 -0.64 12.84 -8.21
N ALA A 75 -0.75 12.59 -6.90
CA ALA A 75 0.15 11.72 -6.16
C ALA A 75 -0.36 10.28 -6.03
N VAL A 76 -1.67 10.07 -6.16
CA VAL A 76 -2.33 8.79 -5.83
C VAL A 76 -1.74 7.61 -6.58
N GLU A 77 -1.52 7.73 -7.89
CA GLU A 77 -0.98 6.65 -8.70
C GLU A 77 0.44 6.24 -8.27
N HIS A 78 1.28 7.23 -7.94
CA HIS A 78 2.63 6.98 -7.49
C HIS A 78 2.66 6.26 -6.14
N LEU A 79 1.86 6.72 -5.18
CA LEU A 79 1.82 6.13 -3.84
C LEU A 79 1.13 4.76 -3.82
N GLU A 80 0.10 4.55 -4.64
CA GLU A 80 -0.47 3.21 -4.89
C GLU A 80 0.61 2.23 -5.36
N PHE A 81 1.38 2.63 -6.38
CA PHE A 81 2.45 1.79 -6.90
C PHE A 81 3.51 1.50 -5.83
N VAL A 82 3.98 2.51 -5.10
CA VAL A 82 5.00 2.35 -4.06
C VAL A 82 4.53 1.39 -2.98
N VAL A 83 3.31 1.54 -2.45
CA VAL A 83 2.80 0.66 -1.40
C VAL A 83 2.53 -0.75 -1.96
N GLY A 84 1.80 -0.82 -3.07
CA GLY A 84 1.36 -2.07 -3.67
C GLY A 84 2.53 -2.94 -4.14
N ILE A 85 3.55 -2.37 -4.78
CA ILE A 85 4.69 -3.16 -5.28
C ILE A 85 5.51 -3.78 -4.14
N HIS A 86 5.65 -3.10 -3.01
CA HIS A 86 6.37 -3.66 -1.86
C HIS A 86 5.58 -4.83 -1.26
N LEU A 87 4.28 -4.64 -1.06
CA LEU A 87 3.42 -5.68 -0.51
C LEU A 87 3.34 -6.91 -1.44
N ALA A 88 3.12 -6.71 -2.74
CA ALA A 88 3.10 -7.78 -3.73
C ALA A 88 4.43 -8.56 -3.77
N ARG A 89 5.58 -7.87 -3.60
CA ARG A 89 6.89 -8.52 -3.50
C ARG A 89 7.07 -9.32 -2.21
N PHE A 90 6.55 -8.84 -1.08
CA PHE A 90 6.61 -9.59 0.17
C PHE A 90 5.79 -10.88 0.10
N GLY A 91 4.62 -10.80 -0.51
CA GLY A 91 3.67 -11.90 -0.61
C GLY A 91 3.66 -12.63 -1.95
N TYR A 92 4.70 -12.51 -2.78
CA TYR A 92 4.71 -13.11 -4.12
C TYR A 92 4.51 -14.64 -4.09
N ARG A 93 5.05 -15.33 -3.09
CA ARG A 93 4.85 -16.79 -2.89
C ARG A 93 3.44 -17.16 -2.47
N ASP A 94 2.76 -16.23 -1.83
CA ASP A 94 1.36 -16.36 -1.40
C ASP A 94 0.40 -15.80 -2.45
N GLY A 95 0.92 -15.36 -3.62
CA GLY A 95 0.10 -14.83 -4.72
C GLY A 95 -0.59 -13.51 -4.41
N LEU A 96 -0.03 -12.67 -3.54
CA LEU A 96 -0.68 -11.39 -3.21
C LEU A 96 -0.80 -10.48 -4.43
N GLU A 97 -2.03 -10.02 -4.65
CA GLU A 97 -2.41 -8.96 -5.59
C GLU A 97 -2.96 -7.77 -4.79
N VAL A 98 -2.50 -6.58 -5.12
CA VAL A 98 -2.94 -5.32 -4.51
C VAL A 98 -3.66 -4.52 -5.58
N ALA A 99 -5.00 -4.61 -5.59
CA ALA A 99 -5.85 -3.83 -6.47
C ALA A 99 -6.48 -2.67 -5.71
N TRP A 100 -6.28 -1.45 -6.20
CA TRP A 100 -6.74 -0.22 -5.57
C TRP A 100 -8.07 0.25 -6.15
N MET A 101 -8.92 0.82 -5.30
CA MET A 101 -10.15 1.53 -5.66
C MET A 101 -10.08 2.95 -5.15
N ARG A 102 -10.02 3.91 -6.08
CA ARG A 102 -9.99 5.35 -5.81
C ARG A 102 -11.41 5.84 -5.57
N LYS A 103 -11.55 6.77 -4.65
CA LYS A 103 -12.78 7.46 -4.29
C LYS A 103 -12.49 8.94 -4.12
N ASN A 104 -13.14 9.76 -4.93
CA ASN A 104 -13.14 11.20 -4.71
C ASN A 104 -14.13 11.52 -3.57
N PRO A 105 -13.70 12.13 -2.45
CA PRO A 105 -14.59 12.45 -1.33
C PRO A 105 -15.68 13.47 -1.66
N ILE A 106 -15.52 14.24 -2.75
CA ILE A 106 -16.43 15.33 -3.13
C ILE A 106 -17.67 14.77 -3.82
N ASP A 107 -17.49 13.95 -4.84
CA ASP A 107 -18.59 13.37 -5.64
C ASP A 107 -18.94 11.93 -5.21
N GLY A 108 -18.08 11.29 -4.43
CA GLY A 108 -18.22 9.91 -3.98
C GLY A 108 -17.99 8.86 -5.08
N VAL A 109 -17.56 9.27 -6.27
CA VAL A 109 -17.36 8.38 -7.42
C VAL A 109 -16.17 7.46 -7.15
N GLU A 110 -16.41 6.16 -7.32
CA GLU A 110 -15.37 5.14 -7.21
C GLU A 110 -14.85 4.77 -8.60
N THR A 111 -13.54 4.74 -8.75
CA THR A 111 -12.85 4.36 -9.99
C THR A 111 -11.72 3.38 -9.68
N PRO A 112 -11.44 2.40 -10.56
CA PRO A 112 -10.27 1.54 -10.39
C PRO A 112 -8.98 2.36 -10.36
N GLY A 113 -8.11 2.07 -9.39
CA GLY A 113 -6.74 2.55 -9.33
C GLY A 113 -5.78 1.58 -10.02
N THR A 114 -4.51 1.61 -9.60
CA THR A 114 -3.53 0.64 -10.12
C THR A 114 -3.68 -0.74 -9.48
N THR A 115 -3.08 -1.76 -10.11
CA THR A 115 -2.94 -3.10 -9.55
C THR A 115 -1.48 -3.53 -9.55
N GLN A 116 -1.01 -4.13 -8.46
CA GLN A 116 0.32 -4.74 -8.36
C GLN A 116 0.23 -6.20 -7.93
N GLY A 117 0.92 -7.07 -8.66
CA GLY A 117 0.86 -8.51 -8.46
C GLY A 117 -0.35 -9.16 -9.15
N PRO A 118 -0.54 -10.49 -8.95
CA PRO A 118 0.41 -11.38 -8.30
C PRO A 118 1.73 -11.45 -9.07
N LEU A 119 2.86 -11.38 -8.36
CA LEU A 119 4.19 -11.39 -8.99
C LEU A 119 4.71 -12.81 -9.15
N THR A 120 5.31 -13.09 -10.31
CA THR A 120 5.99 -14.36 -10.56
C THR A 120 7.41 -14.34 -9.98
N ALA A 121 8.03 -15.52 -9.86
CA ALA A 121 9.44 -15.62 -9.48
C ALA A 121 10.35 -14.88 -10.48
N GLU A 122 9.98 -14.83 -11.76
CA GLU A 122 10.71 -14.12 -12.80
C GLU A 122 10.63 -12.59 -12.59
N ASP A 123 9.47 -12.06 -12.20
CA ASP A 123 9.31 -10.64 -11.85
C ASP A 123 10.23 -10.22 -10.70
N ILE A 124 10.35 -11.08 -9.68
CA ILE A 124 11.24 -10.85 -8.53
C ILE A 124 12.70 -10.86 -8.98
N GLU A 125 13.09 -11.80 -9.84
CA GLU A 125 14.47 -11.90 -10.34
C GLU A 125 14.84 -10.72 -11.24
N ARG A 126 13.94 -10.30 -12.15
CA ARG A 126 14.13 -9.08 -12.95
C ARG A 126 14.39 -7.86 -12.07
N HIS A 127 13.62 -7.69 -11.00
CA HIS A 127 13.80 -6.55 -10.09
C HIS A 127 15.11 -6.59 -9.30
N ARG A 128 15.60 -7.78 -8.92
CA ARG A 128 16.90 -7.91 -8.23
C ARG A 128 18.07 -7.49 -9.12
N ARG A 129 17.98 -7.76 -10.43
CA ARG A 129 19.00 -7.40 -11.41
C ARG A 129 19.00 -5.92 -11.80
N SER A 130 17.89 -5.23 -11.57
CA SER A 130 17.73 -3.81 -11.91
C SER A 130 18.09 -2.85 -10.75
N LYS A 131 18.61 -3.37 -9.63
CA LYS A 131 19.09 -2.59 -8.48
C LYS A 131 20.61 -2.52 -8.49
#